data_AF-A0A2E6ENU5-F1
#
_entry.id   AF-A0A2E6ENU5-F1
#
_cell.length_a   1.000
_cell.length_b   1.000
_cell.length_c   1.000
_cell.angle_alpha   90.00
_cell.angle_beta   90.00
_cell.angle_gamma   90.00
#
_symmetry.space_group_name_H-M   'P 1'
#
loop_
_entity.id
_entity.type
_entity.pdbx_description
1 polymer ?
#
loop_
_entity_poly.entity_id
_entity_poly.type
_entity_poly.pdbx_seq_one_letter_code
_entity_poly.pdbx_strand_id
1 'polypeptide(L)'
;MRLVPAAMMLTLCGALLLAPSQASALEPDFPGSEVPALGLVAPALELRADLFSVSDLGSLVPIRQRAAAVQDPTELSMEERRKIQARLKLRRKMVPVHQALAFIAAGSIVAAEVVGVINDRAINTGTPTRDKIEDSLALHRVLAGVGTAAYLGAGVVAWTMPPGLATRKAENSKGKFDSGKVHRILSIVHGIAMGTVIATGILQANVAAGEDWEPIVAAHKISGFTAAGAIIAAGIVITAL
;
A
#
# COMPACT_ATOMS: atom_id res chain seq x y z
N MET A 1 0.39 25.61 -11.38
CA MET A 1 0.04 24.24 -10.92
C MET A 1 -1.10 24.36 -9.92
N ARG A 2 -2.30 23.87 -10.27
CA ARG A 2 -3.45 23.84 -9.36
C ARG A 2 -3.33 22.56 -8.52
N LEU A 3 -3.07 22.74 -7.22
CA LEU A 3 -3.09 21.65 -6.24
C LEU A 3 -4.53 21.13 -6.14
N VAL A 4 -4.76 19.88 -6.55
CA VAL A 4 -5.98 19.16 -6.17
C VAL A 4 -5.89 18.95 -4.65
N PRO A 5 -6.89 19.35 -3.86
CA PRO A 5 -6.81 19.22 -2.41
C PRO A 5 -6.82 17.75 -2.01
N ALA A 6 -5.79 17.33 -1.27
CA ALA A 6 -5.64 15.97 -0.72
C ALA A 6 -6.87 15.47 0.07
N ALA A 7 -7.74 16.39 0.50
CA ALA A 7 -9.03 16.08 1.11
C ALA A 7 -9.95 15.24 0.20
N MET A 8 -9.93 15.45 -1.13
CA MET A 8 -10.83 14.75 -2.05
C MET A 8 -10.47 13.27 -2.24
N MET A 9 -9.20 12.90 -2.13
CA MET A 9 -8.77 11.49 -2.21
C MET A 9 -9.12 10.70 -0.95
N LEU A 10 -9.06 11.31 0.24
CA LEU A 10 -9.46 10.66 1.48
C LEU A 10 -10.97 10.34 1.51
N THR A 11 -11.79 11.25 0.97
CA THR A 11 -13.25 11.05 0.91
C THR A 11 -13.64 9.94 -0.07
N LEU A 12 -12.93 9.81 -1.20
CA LEU A 12 -13.23 8.80 -2.22
C LEU A 12 -12.86 7.37 -1.74
N CYS A 13 -11.72 7.19 -1.06
CA CYS A 13 -11.37 5.90 -0.47
C CYS A 13 -12.31 5.51 0.68
N GLY A 14 -12.72 6.48 1.51
CA GLY A 14 -13.68 6.23 2.58
C GLY A 14 -15.05 5.75 2.06
N ALA A 15 -15.56 6.38 1.00
CA ALA A 15 -16.85 6.00 0.41
C ALA A 15 -16.83 4.61 -0.25
N LEU A 16 -15.70 4.20 -0.84
CA LEU A 16 -15.57 2.88 -1.48
C LEU A 16 -15.41 1.73 -0.48
N LEU A 17 -14.82 2.00 0.69
CA LEU A 17 -14.56 1.01 1.75
C LEU A 17 -15.68 0.91 2.79
N LEU A 18 -16.50 1.96 2.94
CA LEU A 18 -17.61 2.02 3.90
C LEU A 18 -18.99 1.87 3.22
N ALA A 19 -19.05 1.65 1.91
CA ALA A 19 -20.31 1.32 1.26
C ALA A 19 -20.87 0.02 1.87
N PRO A 20 -22.14 0.01 2.34
CA PRO A 20 -22.75 -1.22 2.81
C PRO A 20 -22.72 -2.25 1.68
N SER A 21 -22.20 -3.45 1.96
CA SER A 21 -22.17 -4.51 0.96
C SER A 21 -23.60 -4.83 0.55
N GLN A 22 -23.93 -4.64 -0.72
CA GLN A 22 -25.23 -5.05 -1.29
C GLN A 22 -25.43 -6.59 -1.26
N ALA A 23 -24.41 -7.33 -0.82
CA ALA A 23 -24.43 -8.78 -0.67
C ALA A 23 -25.42 -9.31 0.39
N SER A 24 -26.00 -8.46 1.24
CA SER A 24 -26.95 -8.88 2.29
C SER A 24 -28.32 -9.30 1.77
N ALA A 25 -28.60 -9.16 0.47
CA ALA A 25 -29.87 -9.56 -0.15
C ALA A 25 -29.77 -10.83 -1.02
N LEU A 26 -28.58 -11.45 -1.09
CA LEU A 26 -28.34 -12.72 -1.77
C LEU A 26 -27.72 -13.67 -0.73
N GLU A 27 -28.56 -14.38 0.01
CA GLU A 27 -28.09 -15.50 0.81
C GLU A 27 -27.34 -16.48 -0.12
N PRO A 28 -26.10 -16.87 0.20
CA PRO A 28 -25.44 -17.92 -0.54
C PRO A 28 -26.04 -19.25 -0.10
N ASP A 29 -27.04 -19.72 -0.84
CA ASP A 29 -27.25 -21.15 -0.96
C ASP A 29 -26.01 -21.70 -1.71
N PHE A 30 -25.21 -22.49 -0.99
CA PHE A 30 -24.11 -23.27 -1.57
C PHE A 30 -24.67 -24.23 -2.66
N PRO A 31 -23.84 -24.70 -3.61
CA PRO A 31 -24.12 -24.78 -5.04
C PRO A 31 -25.46 -25.45 -5.39
N GLY A 32 -26.26 -24.75 -6.23
CA GLY A 32 -27.39 -25.35 -6.92
C GLY A 32 -28.36 -24.40 -7.65
N SER A 33 -28.32 -23.09 -7.46
CA SER A 33 -29.34 -22.19 -8.06
C SER A 33 -28.77 -21.24 -9.11
N GLU A 34 -29.27 -21.40 -10.34
CA GLU A 34 -29.05 -20.49 -11.46
C GLU A 34 -29.57 -19.08 -11.11
N VAL A 35 -28.73 -18.06 -11.31
CA VAL A 35 -29.08 -16.66 -11.09
C VAL A 35 -29.33 -15.97 -12.44
N PRO A 36 -30.42 -15.19 -12.62
CA PRO A 36 -30.70 -14.49 -13.86
C PRO A 36 -29.77 -13.28 -14.04
N ALA A 37 -29.35 -13.07 -15.29
CA ALA A 37 -28.52 -11.96 -15.72
C ALA A 37 -29.21 -10.61 -15.47
N LEU A 38 -28.81 -9.90 -14.40
CA LEU A 38 -29.17 -8.50 -14.17
C LEU A 38 -28.10 -7.61 -14.79
N GLY A 39 -28.46 -7.00 -15.93
CA GLY A 39 -27.63 -6.04 -16.65
C GLY A 39 -27.38 -4.79 -15.83
N LEU A 40 -26.17 -4.68 -15.28
CA LEU A 40 -25.64 -3.43 -14.75
C LEU A 40 -24.69 -2.83 -15.79
N VAL A 41 -25.10 -1.72 -16.38
CA VAL A 41 -24.27 -0.87 -17.24
C VAL A 41 -23.29 -0.12 -16.34
N ALA A 42 -22.09 -0.68 -16.14
CA ALA A 42 -20.97 0.07 -15.59
C ALA A 42 -20.42 1.01 -16.67
N PRO A 43 -20.11 2.29 -16.39
CA PRO A 43 -19.33 3.09 -17.31
C PRO A 43 -17.95 2.46 -17.40
N ALA A 44 -17.58 2.04 -18.62
CA ALA A 44 -16.28 1.48 -18.95
C ALA A 44 -15.18 2.47 -18.56
N LEU A 45 -14.53 2.24 -17.42
CA LEU A 45 -13.20 2.75 -17.18
C LEU A 45 -12.28 1.88 -18.02
N GLU A 46 -11.95 2.32 -19.24
CA GLU A 46 -10.91 1.68 -20.07
C GLU A 46 -9.58 1.75 -19.31
N LEU A 47 -9.32 0.73 -18.50
CA LEU A 47 -8.02 0.48 -17.92
C LEU A 47 -7.14 -0.05 -19.04
N ARG A 48 -6.35 0.84 -19.67
CA ARG A 48 -5.34 0.46 -20.65
C ARG A 48 -4.39 -0.59 -20.03
N ALA A 49 -4.52 -1.84 -20.46
CA ALA A 49 -3.65 -2.96 -20.08
C ALA A 49 -2.18 -2.74 -20.52
N ASP A 50 -1.96 -1.79 -21.41
CA ASP A 50 -0.68 -1.33 -21.94
C ASP A 50 0.15 -0.48 -20.94
N LEU A 51 -0.38 -0.18 -19.74
CA LEU A 51 0.38 0.54 -18.68
C LEU A 51 1.24 -0.36 -17.77
N PHE A 52 1.11 -1.68 -17.84
CA PHE A 52 1.93 -2.62 -17.05
C PHE A 52 2.42 -3.81 -17.90
N SER A 53 3.22 -3.51 -18.93
CA SER A 53 3.99 -4.56 -19.61
C SER A 53 5.12 -5.05 -18.71
N VAL A 54 5.02 -6.32 -18.28
CA VAL A 54 6.06 -7.02 -17.49
C VAL A 54 7.39 -7.09 -18.27
N SER A 55 7.34 -6.97 -19.60
CA SER A 55 8.49 -6.90 -20.49
C SER A 55 9.35 -5.65 -20.31
N ASP A 56 8.81 -4.57 -19.72
CA ASP A 56 9.53 -3.33 -19.44
C ASP A 56 10.23 -3.31 -18.07
N LEU A 57 10.06 -4.34 -17.23
CA LEU A 57 10.86 -4.54 -16.01
C LEU A 57 12.32 -4.90 -16.31
N GLY A 58 12.63 -5.29 -17.56
CA GLY A 58 13.99 -5.50 -18.05
C GLY A 58 14.71 -4.23 -18.51
N SER A 59 13.94 -3.15 -18.78
CA SER A 59 14.47 -1.81 -19.05
C SER A 59 14.32 -0.94 -17.79
N LEU A 60 14.97 -1.38 -16.71
CA LEU A 60 15.35 -0.47 -15.64
C LEU A 60 16.34 0.55 -16.22
N VAL A 61 15.82 1.53 -16.97
CA VAL A 61 16.38 2.88 -17.00
C VAL A 61 16.71 3.14 -15.55
N PRO A 62 17.99 3.33 -15.21
CA PRO A 62 18.31 3.53 -13.83
C PRO A 62 17.50 4.75 -13.44
N ILE A 63 16.61 4.60 -12.47
CA ILE A 63 16.27 5.70 -11.56
C ILE A 63 17.57 5.96 -10.80
N ARG A 64 18.57 6.45 -11.54
CA ARG A 64 19.58 7.37 -11.10
C ARG A 64 18.75 8.59 -10.75
N GLN A 65 18.08 8.52 -9.59
CA GLN A 65 18.09 9.64 -8.70
C GLN A 65 19.54 10.09 -8.77
N ARG A 66 19.79 11.18 -9.50
CA ARG A 66 20.90 12.04 -9.19
C ARG A 66 20.61 12.46 -7.75
N ALA A 67 20.98 11.60 -6.80
CA ALA A 67 21.69 12.07 -5.64
C ALA A 67 22.64 13.09 -6.23
N ALA A 68 22.37 14.37 -5.97
CA ALA A 68 23.25 15.41 -6.42
C ALA A 68 24.60 14.99 -5.88
N ALA A 69 25.46 14.47 -6.76
CA ALA A 69 26.81 14.12 -6.39
C ALA A 69 27.35 15.42 -5.85
N VAL A 70 27.52 15.49 -4.55
CA VAL A 70 28.07 16.67 -3.91
C VAL A 70 29.50 16.71 -4.45
N GLN A 71 29.70 17.53 -5.48
CA GLN A 71 30.99 18.16 -5.75
C GLN A 71 31.45 18.73 -4.40
N ASP A 72 32.72 18.52 -4.10
CA ASP A 72 33.36 18.80 -2.82
C ASP A 72 32.71 20.02 -2.13
N PRO A 73 32.19 19.92 -0.89
CA PRO A 73 31.48 21.02 -0.24
C PRO A 73 32.34 22.27 -0.05
N THR A 74 33.57 22.34 -0.52
CA THR A 74 34.41 23.54 -0.69
C THR A 74 34.15 24.28 -2.01
N GLU A 75 33.65 23.63 -3.07
CA GLU A 75 33.40 24.21 -4.40
C GLU A 75 31.97 24.73 -4.63
N LEU A 76 31.04 24.45 -3.71
CA LEU A 76 29.65 24.91 -3.84
C LEU A 76 29.53 26.43 -3.62
N SER A 77 28.85 27.11 -4.54
CA SER A 77 28.49 28.52 -4.39
C SER A 77 27.59 28.74 -3.17
N MET A 78 27.60 29.96 -2.62
CA MET A 78 26.75 30.32 -1.48
C MET A 78 25.26 30.11 -1.76
N GLU A 79 24.83 30.29 -3.01
CA GLU A 79 23.46 30.06 -3.44
C GLU A 79 23.09 28.56 -3.42
N GLU A 80 23.98 27.69 -3.92
CA GLU A 80 23.76 26.24 -3.90
C GLU A 80 23.69 25.67 -2.49
N ARG A 81 24.55 26.16 -1.59
CA ARG A 81 24.50 25.80 -0.16
C ARG A 81 23.15 26.18 0.45
N ARG A 82 22.64 27.38 0.17
CA ARG A 82 21.31 27.83 0.64
C ARG A 82 20.20 26.94 0.10
N LYS A 83 20.23 26.58 -1.19
CA LYS A 83 19.25 25.67 -1.81
C LYS A 83 19.29 24.27 -1.17
N ILE A 84 20.48 23.72 -0.93
CA ILE A 84 20.66 22.42 -0.26
C ILE A 84 20.13 22.47 1.17
N GLN A 85 20.48 23.50 1.94
CA GLN A 85 19.99 23.67 3.31
C GLN A 85 18.47 23.78 3.37
N ALA A 86 17.85 24.52 2.45
CA ALA A 86 16.39 24.63 2.36
C ALA A 86 15.75 23.26 2.08
N ARG A 87 16.29 22.48 1.13
CA ARG A 87 15.82 21.12 0.84
C ARG A 87 15.95 20.18 2.04
N LEU A 88 17.09 20.21 2.74
CA LEU A 88 17.31 19.40 3.94
C LEU A 88 16.40 19.82 5.11
N LYS A 89 16.11 21.12 5.25
CA LYS A 89 15.16 21.63 6.25
C LYS A 89 13.75 21.13 5.96
N LEU A 90 13.33 21.15 4.69
CA LEU A 90 12.03 20.61 4.28
C LEU A 90 11.97 19.09 4.51
N ARG A 91 12.99 18.34 4.08
CA ARG A 91 13.08 16.89 4.28
C ARG A 91 12.95 16.50 5.75
N ARG A 92 13.65 17.20 6.65
CA ARG A 92 13.58 16.97 8.11
C ARG A 92 12.19 17.17 8.70
N LYS A 93 11.34 18.00 8.09
CA LYS A 93 9.93 18.15 8.49
C LYS A 93 9.03 17.05 7.94
N MET A 94 9.34 16.51 6.75
CA MET A 94 8.53 15.50 6.08
C MET A 94 8.80 14.07 6.58
N VAL A 95 10.05 13.77 6.98
CA VAL A 95 10.43 12.43 7.46
C VAL A 95 9.58 11.97 8.65
N PRO A 96 9.37 12.77 9.72
CA PRO A 96 8.52 12.35 10.83
C PRO A 96 7.07 12.09 10.43
N VAL A 97 6.54 12.86 9.47
CA VAL A 97 5.17 12.67 8.95
C VAL A 97 5.06 11.36 8.18
N HIS A 98 6.03 11.06 7.31
CA HIS A 98 6.08 9.77 6.60
C HIS A 98 6.18 8.60 7.60
N GLN A 99 7.04 8.71 8.61
CA GLN A 99 7.21 7.67 9.63
C GLN A 99 5.93 7.47 10.45
N ALA A 100 5.29 8.54 10.91
CA ALA A 100 4.04 8.45 11.66
C ALA A 100 2.94 7.75 10.84
N LEU A 101 2.77 8.13 9.57
CA LEU A 101 1.80 7.48 8.67
C LEU A 101 2.19 6.02 8.39
N ALA A 102 3.47 5.72 8.23
CA ALA A 102 3.94 4.35 8.05
C ALA A 102 3.69 3.47 9.28
N PHE A 103 3.84 4.00 10.50
CA PHE A 103 3.51 3.27 11.73
C PHE A 103 2.01 3.04 11.89
N ILE A 104 1.18 4.03 11.57
CA ILE A 104 -0.27 3.87 11.55
C ILE A 104 -0.66 2.79 10.53
N ALA A 105 -0.11 2.86 9.31
CA ALA A 105 -0.34 1.87 8.28
C ALA A 105 0.05 0.46 8.74
N ALA A 106 1.27 0.28 9.25
CA ALA A 106 1.75 -1.01 9.73
C ALA A 106 0.87 -1.58 10.85
N GLY A 107 0.55 -0.77 11.87
CA GLY A 107 -0.28 -1.18 12.99
C GLY A 107 -1.69 -1.57 12.56
N SER A 108 -2.34 -0.75 11.73
CA SER A 108 -3.68 -1.02 11.23
C SER A 108 -3.74 -2.22 10.29
N ILE A 109 -2.75 -2.42 9.42
CA ILE A 109 -2.68 -3.59 8.55
C ILE A 109 -2.48 -4.86 9.38
N VAL A 110 -1.54 -4.88 10.33
CA VAL A 110 -1.35 -6.05 11.22
C VAL A 110 -2.62 -6.37 11.99
N ALA A 111 -3.31 -5.36 12.53
CA ALA A 111 -4.58 -5.56 13.23
C ALA A 111 -5.66 -6.12 12.28
N ALA A 112 -5.76 -5.59 11.05
CA ALA A 112 -6.67 -6.10 10.03
C ALA A 112 -6.37 -7.56 9.69
N GLU A 113 -5.10 -7.95 9.52
CA GLU A 113 -4.69 -9.35 9.26
C GLU A 113 -5.11 -10.28 10.39
N VAL A 114 -4.87 -9.91 11.65
CA VAL A 114 -5.26 -10.72 12.81
C VAL A 114 -6.78 -10.92 12.85
N VAL A 115 -7.56 -9.85 12.69
CA VAL A 115 -9.02 -9.93 12.64
C VAL A 115 -9.49 -10.74 11.42
N GLY A 116 -8.81 -10.59 10.29
CA GLY A 116 -9.08 -11.33 9.05
C GLY A 116 -8.88 -12.84 9.21
N VAL A 117 -7.80 -13.27 9.89
CA VAL A 117 -7.55 -14.68 10.23
C VAL A 117 -8.62 -15.24 11.15
N ILE A 118 -9.05 -14.46 12.16
CA ILE A 118 -10.13 -14.87 13.07
C ILE A 118 -11.43 -15.07 12.29
N ASN A 119 -11.79 -14.10 11.44
CA ASN A 119 -13.00 -14.15 10.61
C ASN A 119 -12.98 -15.33 9.65
N ASP A 120 -11.87 -15.52 8.95
CA ASP A 120 -11.72 -16.64 8.03
C ASP A 120 -11.83 -17.99 8.73
N ARG A 121 -11.21 -18.13 9.91
CA ARG A 121 -11.34 -19.36 10.69
C ARG A 121 -12.80 -19.61 11.07
N ALA A 122 -13.52 -18.59 11.54
CA ALA A 122 -14.92 -18.71 11.90
C ALA A 122 -15.80 -19.09 10.69
N ILE A 123 -15.53 -18.52 9.51
CA ILE A 123 -16.22 -18.86 8.26
C ILE A 123 -15.97 -20.32 7.90
N ASN A 124 -14.72 -20.77 7.94
CA ASN A 124 -14.34 -22.13 7.55
C ASN A 124 -14.81 -23.21 8.53
N THR A 125 -14.96 -22.88 9.82
CA THR A 125 -15.49 -23.81 10.83
C THR A 125 -17.02 -23.71 11.01
N GLY A 126 -17.66 -22.70 10.43
CA GLY A 126 -19.06 -22.35 10.69
C GLY A 126 -19.34 -21.95 12.15
N THR A 127 -18.31 -21.69 12.95
CA THR A 127 -18.44 -21.41 14.39
C THR A 127 -17.52 -20.25 14.82
N PRO A 128 -18.09 -19.13 15.29
CA PRO A 128 -19.51 -18.77 15.30
C PRO A 128 -20.08 -18.59 13.87
N THR A 129 -21.40 -18.62 13.75
CA THR A 129 -22.11 -18.43 12.47
C THR A 129 -21.84 -17.03 11.88
N ARG A 130 -22.00 -16.88 10.56
CA ARG A 130 -21.60 -15.66 9.82
C ARG A 130 -22.27 -14.38 10.35
N ASP A 131 -23.54 -14.45 10.71
CA ASP A 131 -24.31 -13.37 11.33
C ASP A 131 -23.67 -12.86 12.62
N LYS A 132 -22.99 -13.73 13.37
CA LYS A 132 -22.34 -13.40 14.64
C LYS A 132 -20.95 -12.81 14.49
N ILE A 133 -20.40 -12.77 13.27
CA ILE A 133 -19.08 -12.16 12.99
C ILE A 133 -19.19 -10.87 12.16
N GLU A 134 -20.40 -10.37 11.90
CA GLU A 134 -20.58 -9.15 11.09
C GLU A 134 -19.81 -7.95 11.65
N ASP A 135 -19.85 -7.74 12.96
CA ASP A 135 -19.09 -6.67 13.63
C ASP A 135 -17.57 -6.85 13.46
N SER A 136 -17.09 -8.10 13.50
CA SER A 136 -15.68 -8.42 13.31
C SER A 136 -15.24 -8.24 11.85
N LEU A 137 -16.12 -8.55 10.89
CA LEU A 137 -15.92 -8.26 9.46
C LEU A 137 -15.89 -6.74 9.20
N ALA A 138 -16.79 -5.99 9.82
CA ALA A 138 -16.80 -4.53 9.76
C ALA A 138 -15.52 -3.94 10.36
N LEU A 139 -15.07 -4.46 11.52
CA LEU A 139 -13.81 -4.05 12.15
C LEU A 139 -12.61 -4.30 11.24
N HIS A 140 -12.53 -5.47 10.60
CA HIS A 140 -11.48 -5.77 9.63
C HIS A 140 -11.45 -4.72 8.49
N ARG A 141 -12.61 -4.40 7.91
CA ARG A 141 -12.72 -3.40 6.83
C ARG A 141 -12.30 -2.00 7.27
N VAL A 142 -12.70 -1.58 8.48
CA VAL A 142 -12.29 -0.28 9.05
C VAL A 142 -10.78 -0.23 9.24
N LEU A 143 -10.19 -1.27 9.84
CA LEU A 143 -8.74 -1.35 10.04
C LEU A 143 -7.98 -1.37 8.72
N ALA A 144 -8.43 -2.17 7.76
CA ALA A 144 -7.85 -2.23 6.41
C ALA A 144 -7.95 -0.87 5.70
N GLY A 145 -9.06 -0.16 5.86
CA GLY A 145 -9.26 1.17 5.28
C GLY A 145 -8.38 2.24 5.90
N VAL A 146 -8.28 2.28 7.24
CA VAL A 146 -7.35 3.18 7.95
C VAL A 146 -5.91 2.87 7.53
N GLY A 147 -5.53 1.59 7.51
CA GLY A 147 -4.20 1.15 7.10
C GLY A 147 -3.86 1.56 5.67
N THR A 148 -4.80 1.37 4.73
CA THR A 148 -4.66 1.74 3.33
C THR A 148 -4.55 3.26 3.16
N ALA A 149 -5.39 4.04 3.83
CA ALA A 149 -5.35 5.50 3.75
C ALA A 149 -4.02 6.05 4.30
N ALA A 150 -3.56 5.54 5.45
CA ALA A 150 -2.27 5.91 6.02
C ALA A 150 -1.10 5.49 5.12
N TYR A 151 -1.17 4.30 4.52
CA TYR A 151 -0.17 3.78 3.58
C TYR A 151 -0.03 4.68 2.34
N LEU A 152 -1.14 5.02 1.69
CA LEU A 152 -1.16 5.91 0.53
C LEU A 152 -0.67 7.32 0.91
N GLY A 153 -1.08 7.84 2.07
CA GLY A 153 -0.59 9.10 2.61
C GLY A 153 0.92 9.09 2.82
N ALA A 154 1.47 8.03 3.41
CA ALA A 154 2.91 7.85 3.57
C ALA A 154 3.63 7.84 2.21
N GLY A 155 3.04 7.18 1.21
CA GLY A 155 3.53 7.15 -0.17
C GLY A 155 3.58 8.54 -0.82
N VAL A 156 2.53 9.35 -0.68
CA VAL A 156 2.50 10.74 -1.17
C VAL A 156 3.58 11.60 -0.51
N VAL A 157 3.76 11.46 0.82
CA VAL A 157 4.82 12.18 1.53
C VAL A 157 6.19 11.72 1.02
N ALA A 158 6.41 10.42 0.83
CA ALA A 158 7.66 9.88 0.32
C ALA A 158 7.98 10.38 -1.10
N TRP A 159 7.00 10.38 -2.00
CA TRP A 159 7.15 10.83 -3.38
C TRP A 159 7.50 12.32 -3.44
N THR A 160 6.81 13.14 -2.66
CA THR A 160 7.03 14.60 -2.65
C THR A 160 8.26 15.03 -1.84
N MET A 161 8.88 14.12 -1.09
CA MET A 161 10.03 14.42 -0.26
C MET A 161 11.28 14.75 -1.09
N PRO A 162 12.01 15.84 -0.77
CA PRO A 162 13.30 16.11 -1.41
C PRO A 162 14.28 14.94 -1.21
N PRO A 163 15.07 14.58 -2.22
CA PRO A 163 16.06 13.51 -2.09
C PRO A 163 17.10 13.85 -1.00
N GLY A 164 17.57 12.83 -0.29
CA GLY A 164 18.70 12.96 0.63
C GLY A 164 20.00 13.30 -0.12
N LEU A 165 20.96 13.93 0.56
CA LEU A 165 22.31 14.03 0.03
C LEU A 165 22.95 12.65 0.07
N ALA A 166 23.31 12.07 -1.08
CA ALA A 166 24.24 10.95 -1.05
C ALA A 166 25.62 11.52 -0.75
N THR A 167 26.17 11.15 0.40
CA THR A 167 27.59 11.39 0.64
C THR A 167 28.36 10.38 -0.22
N ARG A 168 29.33 10.86 -1.01
CA ARG A 168 30.28 10.01 -1.79
C ARG A 168 30.92 8.88 -0.95
N LYS A 169 30.94 9.04 0.39
CA LYS A 169 31.41 8.02 1.34
C LYS A 169 30.60 6.71 1.32
N ALA A 170 29.32 6.76 0.93
CA ALA A 170 28.46 5.57 0.84
C ALA A 170 28.74 4.73 -0.43
N GLU A 171 29.14 5.36 -1.54
CA GLU A 171 29.42 4.65 -2.81
C GLU A 171 30.72 3.83 -2.77
N ASN A 172 31.68 4.20 -1.92
CA ASN A 172 33.00 3.57 -1.88
C ASN A 172 33.15 2.47 -0.82
N SER A 173 32.13 2.18 0.00
CA SER A 173 32.20 1.08 0.97
C SER A 173 31.78 -0.25 0.34
N LYS A 174 32.68 -0.88 -0.42
CA LYS A 174 32.54 -2.29 -0.80
C LYS A 174 32.37 -3.13 0.49
N GLY A 175 31.16 -3.62 0.74
CA GLY A 175 30.86 -4.55 1.84
C GLY A 175 30.04 -4.03 3.03
N LYS A 176 29.55 -2.78 3.04
CA LYS A 176 28.64 -2.31 4.11
C LYS A 176 27.18 -2.45 3.70
N PHE A 177 26.34 -2.92 4.64
CA PHE A 177 24.89 -3.01 4.47
C PHE A 177 24.30 -1.61 4.20
N ASP A 178 23.72 -1.41 3.02
CA ASP A 178 23.04 -0.17 2.62
C ASP A 178 21.54 -0.29 2.96
N SER A 179 21.17 0.18 4.14
CA SER A 179 19.78 0.18 4.61
C SER A 179 18.85 0.99 3.70
N GLY A 180 19.35 2.03 3.03
CA GLY A 180 18.57 2.82 2.08
C GLY A 180 18.20 2.02 0.82
N LYS A 181 19.15 1.23 0.31
CA LYS A 181 18.91 0.30 -0.81
C LYS A 181 17.94 -0.80 -0.41
N VAL A 182 18.12 -1.40 0.76
CA VAL A 182 17.25 -2.48 1.26
C VAL A 182 15.84 -1.96 1.51
N HIS A 183 15.69 -0.80 2.15
CA HIS A 183 14.38 -0.15 2.33
C HIS A 183 13.67 0.05 1.00
N ARG A 184 14.39 0.54 -0.04
CA ARG A 184 13.80 0.73 -1.38
C ARG A 184 13.31 -0.56 -2.02
N ILE A 185 14.06 -1.66 -1.88
CA ILE A 185 13.64 -2.97 -2.38
C ILE A 185 12.38 -3.42 -1.63
N LEU A 186 12.39 -3.33 -0.30
CA LEU A 186 11.23 -3.65 0.52
C LEU A 186 10.02 -2.75 0.18
N SER A 187 10.25 -1.50 -0.25
CA SER A 187 9.19 -0.62 -0.72
C SER A 187 8.52 -1.06 -2.00
N ILE A 188 9.27 -1.64 -2.93
CA ILE A 188 8.70 -2.23 -4.13
C ILE A 188 7.87 -3.46 -3.75
N VAL A 189 8.41 -4.34 -2.89
CA VAL A 189 7.73 -5.56 -2.44
C VAL A 189 6.42 -5.23 -1.73
N HIS A 190 6.44 -4.35 -0.73
CA HIS A 190 5.20 -3.97 -0.04
C HIS A 190 4.25 -3.19 -0.93
N GLY A 191 4.75 -2.42 -1.91
CA GLY A 191 3.94 -1.74 -2.92
C GLY A 191 3.09 -2.70 -3.74
N ILE A 192 3.72 -3.74 -4.30
CA ILE A 192 3.04 -4.77 -5.08
C ILE A 192 2.05 -5.53 -4.19
N ALA A 193 2.48 -5.97 -3.01
CA ALA A 193 1.64 -6.71 -2.08
C ALA A 193 0.40 -5.90 -1.64
N MET A 194 0.56 -4.61 -1.34
CA MET A 194 -0.55 -3.71 -1.00
C MET A 194 -1.53 -3.54 -2.17
N GLY A 195 -1.02 -3.42 -3.41
CA GLY A 195 -1.88 -3.38 -4.59
C GLY A 195 -2.75 -4.63 -4.71
N THR A 196 -2.14 -5.81 -4.53
CA THR A 196 -2.84 -7.10 -4.59
C THR A 196 -3.87 -7.27 -3.47
N VAL A 197 -3.53 -6.96 -2.21
CA VAL A 197 -4.47 -7.13 -1.09
C VAL A 197 -5.68 -6.20 -1.23
N ILE A 198 -5.48 -4.96 -1.69
CA ILE A 198 -6.58 -4.03 -1.96
C ILE A 198 -7.47 -4.55 -3.08
N ALA A 199 -6.89 -4.95 -4.22
CA ALA A 199 -7.64 -5.45 -5.36
C ALA A 199 -8.46 -6.69 -5.00
N THR A 200 -7.84 -7.68 -4.36
CA THR A 200 -8.51 -8.92 -3.94
C THR A 200 -9.56 -8.67 -2.85
N GLY A 201 -9.36 -7.70 -1.95
CA GLY A 201 -10.35 -7.32 -0.94
C GLY A 201 -11.60 -6.69 -1.55
N ILE A 202 -11.43 -5.84 -2.57
CA ILE A 202 -12.55 -5.27 -3.35
C ILE A 202 -13.29 -6.39 -4.10
N LEU A 203 -12.58 -7.33 -4.72
CA LEU A 203 -13.18 -8.45 -5.42
C LEU A 203 -14.01 -9.33 -4.47
N GLN A 204 -13.49 -9.66 -3.28
CA GLN A 204 -14.25 -10.42 -2.27
C GLN A 204 -15.48 -9.68 -1.79
N ALA A 205 -15.42 -8.36 -1.65
CA ALA A 205 -16.54 -7.59 -1.14
C ALA A 205 -17.68 -7.40 -2.15
N ASN A 206 -17.40 -7.52 -3.45
CA ASN A 206 -18.33 -7.08 -4.50
C ASN A 206 -18.66 -8.12 -5.58
N VAL A 207 -17.76 -9.07 -5.88
CA VAL A 207 -17.86 -9.87 -7.12
C VAL A 207 -17.60 -11.36 -6.89
N ALA A 208 -16.66 -11.72 -6.03
CA ALA A 208 -16.24 -13.11 -5.89
C ALA A 208 -17.36 -13.98 -5.31
N ALA A 209 -17.70 -15.06 -6.02
CA ALA A 209 -18.67 -16.07 -5.61
C ALA A 209 -18.28 -17.44 -6.20
N GLY A 210 -18.83 -18.52 -5.65
CA GLY A 210 -18.61 -19.88 -6.17
C GLY A 210 -17.13 -20.29 -6.17
N GLU A 211 -16.69 -20.90 -7.28
CA GLU A 211 -15.35 -21.47 -7.44
C GLU A 211 -14.22 -20.43 -7.41
N ASP A 212 -14.51 -19.16 -7.74
CA ASP A 212 -13.54 -18.07 -7.74
C ASP A 212 -13.23 -17.55 -6.32
N TRP A 213 -14.05 -17.89 -5.32
CA TRP A 213 -13.92 -17.37 -3.97
C TRP A 213 -12.62 -17.81 -3.29
N GLU A 214 -12.34 -19.12 -3.26
CA GLU A 214 -11.18 -19.65 -2.53
C GLU A 214 -9.83 -19.12 -3.05
N PRO A 215 -9.58 -19.11 -4.38
CA PRO A 215 -8.33 -18.54 -4.91
C PRO A 215 -8.14 -17.07 -4.54
N ILE A 216 -9.21 -16.27 -4.57
CA ILE A 216 -9.15 -14.84 -4.22
C ILE A 216 -8.90 -14.66 -2.72
N VAL A 217 -9.51 -15.48 -1.85
CA VAL A 217 -9.24 -15.48 -0.40
C VAL A 217 -7.79 -15.85 -0.10
N ALA A 218 -7.27 -16.88 -0.76
CA ALA A 218 -5.87 -17.28 -0.62
C ALA A 218 -4.91 -16.14 -1.05
N ALA A 219 -5.16 -15.53 -2.21
CA ALA A 219 -4.34 -14.42 -2.72
C ALA A 219 -4.39 -13.20 -1.80
N HIS A 220 -5.56 -12.85 -1.27
CA HIS A 220 -5.73 -11.75 -0.33
C HIS A 220 -4.90 -11.96 0.94
N LYS A 221 -4.99 -13.13 1.57
CA LYS A 221 -4.21 -13.47 2.76
C LYS A 221 -2.71 -13.44 2.51
N ILE A 222 -2.23 -14.11 1.46
CA ILE A 222 -0.80 -14.18 1.15
C ILE A 222 -0.24 -12.78 0.91
N SER A 223 -0.96 -11.94 0.15
CA SER A 223 -0.55 -10.57 -0.12
C SER A 223 -0.62 -9.69 1.13
N GLY A 224 -1.64 -9.86 1.98
CA GLY A 224 -1.77 -9.20 3.28
C GLY A 224 -0.59 -9.44 4.21
N PHE A 225 -0.23 -10.70 4.47
CA PHE A 225 0.96 -11.05 5.26
C PHE A 225 2.26 -10.54 4.63
N THR A 226 2.38 -10.62 3.31
CA THR A 226 3.58 -10.13 2.59
C THR A 226 3.71 -8.62 2.74
N ALA A 227 2.61 -7.87 2.59
CA ALA A 227 2.58 -6.42 2.78
C ALA A 227 2.95 -6.05 4.22
N ALA A 228 2.30 -6.66 5.21
CA ALA A 228 2.58 -6.41 6.62
C ALA A 228 4.05 -6.65 6.96
N GLY A 229 4.59 -7.82 6.59
CA GLY A 229 5.98 -8.19 6.84
C GLY A 229 6.97 -7.24 6.16
N ALA A 230 6.75 -6.92 4.88
CA ALA A 230 7.64 -6.04 4.14
C ALA A 230 7.60 -4.58 4.63
N ILE A 231 6.44 -4.05 5.04
CA ILE A 231 6.33 -2.71 5.65
C ILE A 231 7.11 -2.65 6.97
N ILE A 232 6.92 -3.64 7.85
CA ILE A 232 7.62 -3.70 9.14
C ILE A 232 9.12 -3.82 8.94
N ALA A 233 9.56 -4.73 8.05
CA ALA A 233 10.97 -4.90 7.72
C ALA A 233 11.57 -3.60 7.16
N ALA A 234 10.85 -2.90 6.27
CA ALA A 234 11.29 -1.62 5.71
C ALA A 234 11.46 -0.56 6.80
N GLY A 235 10.56 -0.52 7.77
CA GLY A 235 10.63 0.35 8.94
C GLY A 235 11.86 0.07 9.80
N ILE A 236 12.09 -1.20 10.18
CA ILE A 236 13.23 -1.61 11.02
C ILE A 236 14.56 -1.23 10.34
N VAL A 237 14.70 -1.58 9.06
CA VAL A 237 15.93 -1.35 8.30
C VAL A 237 16.29 0.14 8.22
N ILE A 238 15.30 1.02 8.05
CA ILE A 238 15.57 2.46 7.90
C ILE A 238 15.77 3.18 9.23
N THR A 239 15.22 2.65 10.34
CA THR A 239 15.44 3.19 11.70
C THR A 239 16.77 2.78 12.33
N ALA A 240 17.47 1.80 11.77
CA ALA A 240 18.80 1.37 12.23
C ALA A 240 19.95 2.31 11.79
N LEU A 241 19.63 3.55 11.38
CA LEU A 241 20.55 4.62 10.95
C LEU A 241 20.51 5.79 11.92
#